data_AF-R7P9Z6-F1
#
_entry.id   AF-R7P9Z6-F1
#
_cell.length_a   1.000
_cell.length_b   1.000
_cell.length_c   1.000
_cell.angle_alpha   90.00
_cell.angle_beta   90.00
_cell.angle_gamma   90.00
#
_symmetry.space_group_name_H-M   'P 1'
#
loop_
_entity.id
_entity.type
_entity.pdbx_description
1 polymer ?
#
loop_
_entity_poly.entity_id
_entity_poly.type
_entity_poly.pdbx_seq_one_letter_code
_entity_poly.pdbx_strand_id
1 'polypeptide(L)'
;MRRVIFSLLAGMALQTYAQLATLDLSGTWRFQTDPMGFGMTPGSELYLSRLAETISLPGTMDEGGKGLPNAARYVDRLSRKFEYCGAAWYQRELTVPEAWKGKQLVLNLERCHWETTVYVAEQRSG
;
A
#
# COMPACT_ATOMS: atom_id res chain seq x y z
N MET A 1 47.20 54.20 -17.76
CA MET A 1 47.53 52.96 -17.02
C MET A 1 46.23 52.24 -16.70
N ARG A 2 46.01 51.06 -17.31
CA ARG A 2 44.80 50.22 -17.19
C ARG A 2 44.82 49.43 -15.89
N ARG A 3 43.70 49.37 -15.16
CA ARG A 3 43.43 48.30 -14.18
C ARG A 3 42.01 47.79 -14.42
N VAL A 4 41.91 46.59 -14.98
CA VAL A 4 40.66 45.84 -15.15
C VAL A 4 40.67 44.79 -14.05
N ILE A 5 39.77 44.90 -13.08
CA ILE A 5 39.60 43.90 -12.02
C ILE A 5 38.52 42.93 -12.50
N PHE A 6 38.93 41.72 -12.86
CA PHE A 6 38.02 40.62 -13.17
C PHE A 6 37.57 39.98 -11.86
N SER A 7 36.35 40.27 -11.44
CA SER A 7 35.68 39.60 -10.33
C SER A 7 35.26 38.19 -10.78
N LEU A 8 35.93 37.16 -10.28
CA LEU A 8 35.53 35.77 -10.46
C LEU A 8 34.26 35.49 -9.62
N LEU A 9 33.09 35.55 -10.23
CA LEU A 9 31.88 34.96 -9.65
C LEU A 9 31.98 33.44 -9.78
N ALA A 10 32.39 32.77 -8.70
CA ALA A 10 32.23 31.33 -8.57
C ALA A 10 30.74 31.01 -8.40
N GLY A 11 30.07 30.66 -9.49
CA GLY A 11 28.69 30.18 -9.45
C GLY A 11 28.62 28.84 -8.73
N MET A 12 28.28 28.85 -7.43
CA MET A 12 27.79 27.66 -6.74
C MET A 12 26.42 27.30 -7.33
N ALA A 13 26.41 26.39 -8.29
CA ALA A 13 25.18 25.71 -8.69
C ALA A 13 24.72 24.85 -7.51
N LEU A 14 23.67 25.30 -6.80
CA LEU A 14 22.94 24.47 -5.86
C LEU A 14 22.28 23.33 -6.65
N GLN A 15 22.95 22.19 -6.70
CA GLN A 15 22.33 20.96 -7.18
C GLN A 15 21.31 20.52 -6.14
N THR A 16 20.03 20.77 -6.41
CA THR A 16 18.93 20.21 -5.61
C THR A 16 18.83 18.72 -5.93
N TYR A 17 19.41 17.88 -5.08
CA TYR A 17 19.07 16.46 -5.09
C TYR A 17 17.61 16.33 -4.66
N ALA A 18 16.75 15.87 -5.56
CA ALA A 18 15.40 15.48 -5.19
C ALA A 18 15.51 14.23 -4.32
N GLN A 19 15.46 14.40 -2.99
CA GLN A 19 15.35 13.27 -2.09
C GLN A 19 13.99 12.62 -2.34
N LEU A 20 14.01 11.35 -2.78
CA LEU A 20 12.81 10.55 -2.92
C LEU A 20 12.17 10.43 -1.54
N ALA A 21 11.09 11.16 -1.32
CA ALA A 21 10.34 11.07 -0.08
C ALA A 21 9.42 9.86 -0.19
N THR A 22 9.77 8.77 0.50
CA THR A 22 8.97 7.55 0.57
C THR A 22 8.12 7.58 1.83
N LEU A 23 6.83 7.24 1.70
CA LEU A 23 5.94 6.99 2.84
C LEU A 23 5.79 5.48 2.99
N ASP A 24 6.20 4.95 4.14
CA ASP A 24 5.98 3.56 4.49
C ASP A 24 4.50 3.30 4.81
N LEU A 25 3.93 2.28 4.16
CA LEU A 25 2.55 1.83 4.36
C LEU A 25 2.46 0.56 5.22
N SER A 26 3.56 0.14 5.85
CA SER A 26 3.55 -0.93 6.85
C SER A 26 2.80 -0.53 8.12
N GLY A 27 2.33 -1.53 8.87
CA GLY A 27 1.57 -1.36 10.11
C GLY A 27 0.14 -1.88 10.00
N THR A 28 -0.76 -1.30 10.79
CA THR A 28 -2.15 -1.76 10.91
C THR A 28 -3.02 -1.22 9.78
N TRP A 29 -3.71 -2.13 9.12
CA TRP A 29 -4.73 -1.85 8.12
C TRP A 29 -6.08 -2.31 8.63
N ARG A 30 -7.15 -1.61 8.24
CA ARG A 30 -8.50 -2.16 8.39
C ARG A 30 -8.71 -3.25 7.34
N PHE A 31 -9.52 -4.24 7.70
CA PHE A 31 -9.57 -5.51 7.01
C PHE A 31 -10.98 -6.09 7.01
N GLN A 32 -11.34 -6.81 5.95
CA GLN A 32 -12.53 -7.64 5.90
C GLN A 32 -12.39 -8.75 4.86
N THR A 33 -12.78 -9.97 5.22
CA THR A 33 -12.92 -11.07 4.25
C THR A 33 -14.19 -10.93 3.43
N ASP A 34 -14.11 -11.27 2.14
CA ASP A 34 -15.23 -11.33 1.21
C ASP A 34 -15.20 -12.65 0.42
N PRO A 35 -15.55 -13.78 1.07
CA PRO A 35 -15.46 -15.10 0.46
C PRO A 35 -16.40 -15.28 -0.74
N MET A 36 -17.48 -14.49 -0.79
CA MET A 36 -18.48 -14.53 -1.88
C MET A 36 -18.23 -13.48 -2.97
N GLY A 37 -17.24 -12.59 -2.80
CA GLY A 37 -16.90 -11.56 -3.79
C GLY A 37 -17.96 -10.48 -3.99
N PHE A 38 -18.83 -10.24 -3.01
CA PHE A 38 -19.90 -9.24 -3.12
C PHE A 38 -19.38 -7.80 -3.15
N GLY A 39 -18.16 -7.55 -2.69
CA GLY A 39 -17.54 -6.23 -2.75
C GLY A 39 -17.38 -5.68 -4.17
N MET A 40 -17.35 -6.56 -5.18
CA MET A 40 -17.16 -6.18 -6.59
C MET A 40 -18.46 -6.20 -7.42
N THR A 41 -19.60 -6.57 -6.85
CA THR A 41 -20.87 -6.58 -7.60
C THR A 41 -21.41 -5.16 -7.81
N PRO A 42 -22.14 -4.88 -8.91
CA PRO A 42 -22.78 -3.59 -9.12
C PRO A 42 -23.65 -3.18 -7.93
N GLY A 43 -23.50 -1.94 -7.46
CA GLY A 43 -24.22 -1.41 -6.29
C GLY A 43 -23.59 -1.75 -4.94
N SER A 44 -22.47 -2.48 -4.90
CA SER A 44 -21.73 -2.72 -3.67
C SER A 44 -20.95 -1.47 -3.23
N GLU A 45 -21.09 -1.12 -1.95
CA GLU A 45 -20.39 0.00 -1.32
C GLU A 45 -19.35 -0.49 -0.31
N LEU A 46 -18.97 -1.77 -0.36
CA LEU A 46 -18.09 -2.36 0.65
C LEU A 46 -16.75 -1.61 0.76
N TYR A 47 -16.19 -1.17 -0.37
CA TYR A 47 -14.96 -0.38 -0.42
C TYR A 47 -15.09 1.04 0.16
N LEU A 48 -16.31 1.59 0.19
CA LEU A 48 -16.64 2.89 0.79
C LEU A 48 -16.84 2.77 2.30
N SER A 49 -17.33 1.62 2.76
CA SER A 49 -17.58 1.38 4.17
C SER A 49 -16.29 1.31 5.00
N ARG A 50 -16.39 1.65 6.28
CA ARG A 50 -15.28 1.47 7.23
C ARG A 50 -15.22 -0.01 7.63
N LEU A 51 -14.16 -0.70 7.20
CA LEU A 51 -13.98 -2.12 7.51
C LEU A 51 -13.79 -2.34 9.02
N ALA A 52 -14.44 -3.38 9.54
CA ALA A 52 -14.59 -3.59 10.98
C ALA A 52 -13.36 -4.21 11.66
N GLU A 53 -12.64 -5.09 10.96
CA GLU A 53 -11.48 -5.77 11.52
C GLU A 53 -10.18 -5.05 11.16
N THR A 54 -9.07 -5.55 11.70
CA THR A 54 -7.73 -5.11 11.35
C THR A 54 -6.80 -6.28 11.04
N ILE A 55 -5.74 -5.99 10.29
CA ILE A 55 -4.61 -6.88 10.02
C ILE A 55 -3.30 -6.07 10.02
N SER A 56 -2.18 -6.70 10.39
CA SER A 56 -0.86 -6.08 10.31
C SER A 56 -0.18 -6.47 9.00
N LEU A 57 0.37 -5.48 8.29
CA LEU A 57 1.14 -5.66 7.07
C LEU A 57 2.57 -5.10 7.24
N PRO A 58 3.60 -5.68 6.60
CA PRO A 58 3.53 -6.86 5.73
C PRO A 58 3.23 -8.14 6.53
N GLY A 59 2.64 -9.13 5.87
CA GLY A 59 2.24 -10.40 6.46
C GLY A 59 1.17 -11.08 5.62
N THR A 60 0.94 -12.36 5.90
CA THR A 60 -0.12 -13.15 5.26
C THR A 60 -1.39 -13.16 6.12
N MET A 61 -2.52 -13.48 5.50
CA MET A 61 -3.78 -13.72 6.23
C MET A 61 -3.66 -14.85 7.25
N ASP A 62 -2.88 -15.88 6.94
CA ASP A 62 -2.60 -17.02 7.82
C ASP A 62 -1.89 -16.57 9.11
N GLU A 63 -0.84 -15.73 8.98
CA GLU A 63 -0.17 -15.12 10.14
C GLU A 63 -1.08 -14.16 10.92
N GLY A 64 -1.97 -13.47 10.22
CA GLY A 64 -2.99 -12.58 10.81
C GLY A 64 -4.18 -13.31 11.44
N GLY A 65 -4.21 -14.65 11.41
CA GLY A 65 -5.33 -15.45 11.91
C GLY A 65 -6.63 -15.23 11.15
N LYS A 66 -6.56 -14.78 9.89
CA LYS A 66 -7.70 -14.48 9.02
C LYS A 66 -8.01 -15.69 8.15
N GLY A 67 -9.08 -16.39 8.48
CA GLY A 67 -9.53 -17.59 7.76
C GLY A 67 -10.16 -18.61 8.70
N LEU A 68 -10.47 -19.78 8.15
CA LEU A 68 -10.96 -20.92 8.92
C LEU A 68 -9.77 -21.66 9.56
N PRO A 69 -9.80 -21.93 10.88
CA PRO A 69 -8.77 -22.74 11.53
C PRO A 69 -8.68 -24.13 10.89
N ASN A 70 -7.47 -24.56 10.56
CA ASN A 70 -7.21 -25.88 10.02
C ASN A 70 -6.48 -26.77 11.06
N ALA A 71 -7.08 -27.91 11.39
CA ALA A 71 -6.49 -28.91 12.29
C ALA A 71 -5.74 -30.04 11.55
N ALA A 72 -5.82 -30.08 10.21
CA ALA A 72 -5.22 -31.12 9.41
C ALA A 72 -3.68 -31.08 9.48
N ARG A 73 -3.08 -32.26 9.63
CA ARG A 73 -1.62 -32.43 9.58
C ARG A 73 -1.27 -33.29 8.38
N TYR A 74 -0.89 -32.62 7.31
CA TYR A 74 -0.40 -33.30 6.12
C TYR A 74 1.07 -33.69 6.31
N VAL A 75 1.44 -34.90 5.89
CA VAL A 75 2.82 -35.40 5.98
C VAL A 75 3.63 -35.08 4.72
N ASP A 76 2.94 -34.76 3.63
CA ASP A 76 3.47 -34.54 2.29
C ASP A 76 3.56 -33.05 1.90
N ARG A 77 2.92 -32.16 2.68
CA ARG A 77 2.88 -30.71 2.43
C ARG A 77 2.81 -29.90 3.71
N LEU A 78 3.11 -28.61 3.60
CA LEU A 78 2.90 -27.66 4.68
C LEU A 78 1.40 -27.47 4.95
N SER A 79 0.97 -27.76 6.18
CA SER A 79 -0.35 -27.38 6.67
C SER A 79 -0.37 -25.90 7.07
N ARG A 80 -1.33 -25.14 6.55
CA ARG A 80 -1.63 -23.78 7.01
C ARG A 80 -2.37 -23.83 8.34
N LYS A 81 -2.20 -22.81 9.20
CA LYS A 81 -2.94 -22.73 10.46
C LYS A 81 -4.36 -22.22 10.23
N PHE A 82 -4.50 -21.28 9.30
CA PHE A 82 -5.77 -20.74 8.84
C PHE A 82 -5.84 -20.86 7.31
N GLU A 83 -6.94 -21.42 6.82
CA GLU A 83 -7.22 -21.52 5.39
C GLU A 83 -8.27 -20.49 5.00
N TYR A 84 -8.01 -19.81 3.89
CA TYR A 84 -8.93 -18.84 3.32
C TYR A 84 -8.88 -18.90 1.80
N CYS A 85 -10.06 -18.83 1.19
CA CYS A 85 -10.25 -18.71 -0.25
C CYS A 85 -11.33 -17.66 -0.51
N GLY A 86 -11.02 -16.66 -1.34
CA GLY A 86 -11.92 -15.57 -1.66
C GLY A 86 -11.22 -14.21 -1.70
N ALA A 87 -11.99 -13.16 -1.96
CA ALA A 87 -11.47 -11.79 -1.96
C ALA A 87 -11.22 -11.32 -0.52
N ALA A 88 -10.29 -10.39 -0.34
CA ALA A 88 -10.07 -9.75 0.96
C ALA A 88 -9.82 -8.26 0.74
N TRP A 89 -10.45 -7.45 1.58
CA TRP A 89 -10.40 -6.00 1.50
C TRP A 89 -9.44 -5.46 2.55
N TYR A 90 -8.59 -4.55 2.12
CA TYR A 90 -7.61 -3.85 2.95
C TYR A 90 -7.84 -2.35 2.79
N GLN A 91 -7.94 -1.63 3.91
CA GLN A 91 -8.22 -0.19 3.90
C GLN A 91 -7.32 0.54 4.89
N ARG A 92 -6.72 1.65 4.44
CA ARG A 92 -5.91 2.53 5.26
C ARG A 92 -6.11 3.99 4.85
N GLU A 93 -6.27 4.84 5.84
CA GLU A 93 -6.19 6.29 5.67
C GLU A 93 -4.76 6.75 5.87
N LEU A 94 -4.30 7.65 5.00
CA LEU A 94 -2.98 8.24 5.07
C LEU A 94 -3.06 9.73 4.76
N THR A 95 -2.16 10.51 5.35
CA THR A 95 -2.03 11.94 5.07
C THR A 95 -0.89 12.13 4.09
N VAL A 96 -1.20 12.64 2.90
CA VAL A 96 -0.19 12.99 1.91
C VAL A 96 0.47 14.31 2.32
N PRO A 97 1.80 14.38 2.48
CA PRO A 97 2.50 15.63 2.82
C PRO A 97 2.26 16.73 1.78
N GLU A 98 2.04 17.97 2.21
CA GLU A 98 1.81 19.10 1.31
C GLU A 98 2.97 19.34 0.33
N ALA A 99 4.20 19.03 0.75
CA ALA A 99 5.41 19.09 -0.08
C ALA A 99 5.38 18.16 -1.31
N TRP A 100 4.40 17.26 -1.40
CA TRP A 100 4.20 16.34 -2.53
C TRP A 100 3.18 16.85 -3.55
N LYS A 101 2.53 17.99 -3.28
CA LYS A 101 1.57 18.61 -4.19
C LYS A 101 2.20 18.85 -5.57
N GLY A 102 1.49 18.42 -6.62
CA GLY A 102 1.93 18.55 -8.00
C GLY A 102 3.03 17.57 -8.43
N LYS A 103 3.44 16.63 -7.57
CA LYS A 103 4.39 15.57 -7.91
C LYS A 103 3.66 14.29 -8.33
N GLN A 104 4.32 13.47 -9.13
CA GLN A 104 3.85 12.12 -9.42
C GLN A 104 4.05 11.25 -8.17
N LEU A 105 2.98 10.58 -7.74
CA LEU A 105 3.01 9.61 -6.66
C LEU A 105 2.98 8.20 -7.27
N VAL A 106 3.79 7.31 -6.71
CA VAL A 106 3.85 5.90 -7.11
C VAL A 106 3.53 5.04 -5.89
N LEU A 107 2.47 4.24 -5.99
CA LEU A 107 2.17 3.20 -5.01
C LEU A 107 2.93 1.94 -5.38
N ASN A 108 3.82 1.48 -4.48
CA ASN A 108 4.55 0.24 -4.65
C ASN A 108 3.97 -0.83 -3.72
N LEU A 109 3.44 -1.91 -4.31
CA LEU A 109 2.97 -3.09 -3.58
C LEU A 109 3.87 -4.27 -3.95
N GLU A 110 4.70 -4.73 -3.02
CA GLU A 110 5.79 -5.64 -3.35
C GLU A 110 5.33 -7.07 -3.69
N ARG A 111 4.46 -7.65 -2.87
CA ARG A 111 4.08 -9.09 -2.95
C ARG A 111 2.59 -9.29 -2.80
N CYS A 112 1.83 -8.72 -3.74
CA CYS A 112 0.41 -9.02 -3.86
C CYS A 112 0.20 -10.47 -4.30
N HIS A 113 -0.81 -11.13 -3.72
CA HIS A 113 -1.29 -12.42 -4.22
C HIS A 113 -2.10 -12.22 -5.52
N TRP A 114 -2.59 -13.33 -6.08
CA TRP A 114 -3.14 -13.50 -7.43
C TRP A 114 -3.68 -12.23 -8.12
N GLU A 115 -4.88 -11.78 -7.72
CA GLU A 115 -5.52 -10.59 -8.29
C GLU A 115 -5.60 -9.49 -7.22
N THR A 116 -5.25 -8.27 -7.61
CA THR A 116 -5.30 -7.09 -6.73
C THR A 116 -5.92 -5.93 -7.48
N THR A 117 -6.88 -5.26 -6.83
CA THR A 117 -7.49 -4.03 -7.32
C THR A 117 -7.28 -2.93 -6.28
N VAL A 118 -6.86 -1.76 -6.74
CA VAL A 118 -6.59 -0.59 -5.89
C VAL A 118 -7.63 0.49 -6.14
N TYR A 119 -8.10 1.06 -5.04
CA TYR A 119 -8.97 2.24 -5.01
C TYR A 119 -8.25 3.35 -4.25
N VAL A 120 -8.21 4.55 -4.83
CA VAL A 120 -7.62 5.75 -4.21
C VAL A 120 -8.71 6.80 -4.14
N ALA A 121 -9.00 7.30 -2.93
CA ALA A 121 -10.08 8.26 -2.70
C ALA A 121 -11.38 7.84 -3.42
N GLU A 122 -11.81 6.59 -3.20
CA GLU A 122 -13.04 6.00 -3.75
C GLU A 122 -13.01 5.73 -5.27
N GLN A 123 -11.95 6.14 -5.97
CA GLN A 123 -11.80 5.91 -7.40
C GLN A 123 -10.90 4.69 -7.67
N ARG A 124 -11.40 3.75 -8.47
CA ARG A 124 -10.59 2.62 -8.95
C ARG A 124 -9.39 3.13 -9.76
N SER A 125 -8.20 2.68 -9.39
CA SER A 125 -6.92 3.10 -9.97
C SER A 125 -6.20 2.00 -10.76
N GLY A 126 -6.59 0.74 -10.58
CA GLY A 126 -6.03 -0.43 -11.28
C GLY A 126 -6.50 -1.71 -10.63
#